data_AF-A0A0Q5U2G9-F1
#
_entry.id   AF-A0A0Q5U2G9-F1
#
_cell.length_a   1.000
_cell.length_b   1.000
_cell.length_c   1.000
_cell.angle_alpha   90.00
_cell.angle_beta   90.00
_cell.angle_gamma   90.00
#
_symmetry.space_group_name_H-M   'P 1'
#
loop_
_entity.id
_entity.type
_entity.pdbx_description
1 polymer ?
#
loop_
_entity_poly.entity_id
_entity_poly.type
_entity_poly.pdbx_seq_one_letter_code
_entity_poly.pdbx_strand_id
1 'polypeptide(L)'
;MTKETKEELVNHMIDFGLHMLGKGLVNATFNEMMNPYSHAMAIVHIGHGTELIIKAKIAEEHPLLIFSNIPKSTISTNNRLGFLDLLEKGQTIAFNDLPERLWASTGYKIKGLELFNQFGKVRNQIIHLGVPPIALNDFALKFGYGLIEPMVNEWWGDTILQYAEVYDEAYLEYVFEQLNRLDIESKYELDENYHLREKSNFTRKHNYFHLL
;
A
#
# COMPACT_ATOMS: atom_id res chain seq x y z
N MET A 1 -20.63 9.27 -12.63
CA MET A 1 -19.59 9.86 -11.77
C MET A 1 -18.88 10.91 -12.61
N THR A 2 -18.77 12.14 -12.13
CA THR A 2 -17.99 13.19 -12.83
C THR A 2 -16.51 12.83 -12.76
N LYS A 3 -15.68 13.41 -13.64
CA LYS A 3 -14.23 13.21 -13.61
C LYS A 3 -13.64 13.64 -12.25
N GLU A 4 -14.13 14.75 -11.73
CA GLU A 4 -13.73 15.34 -10.43
C GLU A 4 -13.99 14.39 -9.26
N THR A 5 -15.18 13.78 -9.16
CA THR A 5 -15.49 12.81 -8.08
C THR A 5 -14.67 11.52 -8.17
N LYS A 6 -14.21 11.13 -9.38
CA LYS A 6 -13.29 9.99 -9.54
C LYS A 6 -11.93 10.28 -8.95
N GLU A 7 -11.36 11.43 -9.30
CA GLU A 7 -10.03 11.84 -8.87
C GLU A 7 -9.99 12.05 -7.35
N GLU A 8 -11.02 12.66 -6.77
CA GLU A 8 -11.15 12.80 -5.31
C GLU A 8 -11.18 11.45 -4.59
N LEU A 9 -11.99 10.49 -5.08
CA LEU A 9 -12.06 9.15 -4.51
C LEU A 9 -10.70 8.45 -4.55
N VAL A 10 -10.04 8.46 -5.71
CA VAL A 10 -8.74 7.81 -5.89
C VAL A 10 -7.69 8.45 -4.98
N ASN A 11 -7.60 9.78 -4.96
CA ASN A 11 -6.63 10.49 -4.12
C ASN A 11 -6.86 10.22 -2.64
N HIS A 12 -8.11 10.15 -2.19
CA HIS A 12 -8.42 9.79 -0.81
C HIS A 12 -7.99 8.35 -0.46
N MET A 13 -8.21 7.39 -1.37
CA MET A 13 -7.76 6.01 -1.17
C MET A 13 -6.23 5.90 -1.11
N ILE A 14 -5.52 6.65 -1.95
CA ILE A 14 -4.05 6.72 -1.94
C ILE A 14 -3.58 7.31 -0.61
N ASP A 15 -4.06 8.50 -0.25
CA ASP A 15 -3.64 9.21 0.96
C ASP A 15 -3.88 8.39 2.23
N PHE A 16 -5.09 7.84 2.39
CA PHE A 16 -5.40 7.00 3.55
C PHE A 16 -4.60 5.69 3.52
N GLY A 17 -4.42 5.09 2.35
CA GLY A 17 -3.61 3.88 2.18
C GLY A 17 -2.14 4.08 2.58
N LEU A 18 -1.55 5.21 2.21
CA LEU A 18 -0.17 5.57 2.54
C LEU A 18 0.01 5.87 4.03
N HIS A 19 -0.94 6.56 4.67
CA HIS A 19 -0.93 6.73 6.13
C HIS A 19 -1.06 5.39 6.87
N MET A 20 -1.90 4.47 6.38
CA MET A 20 -2.02 3.12 6.95
C MET A 20 -0.71 2.32 6.80
N LEU A 21 -0.05 2.43 5.65
CA LEU A 21 1.27 1.83 5.45
C LEU A 21 2.31 2.45 6.37
N GLY A 22 2.39 3.78 6.44
CA GLY A 22 3.31 4.51 7.30
C GLY A 22 3.17 4.13 8.77
N LYS A 23 1.94 4.14 9.31
CA LYS A 23 1.69 3.72 10.68
C LYS A 23 2.07 2.26 10.94
N GLY A 24 1.76 1.38 9.99
CA GLY A 24 2.13 -0.02 10.08
C GLY A 24 3.65 -0.23 10.10
N LEU A 25 4.40 0.52 9.28
CA LEU A 25 5.86 0.40 9.21
C LEU A 25 6.57 1.03 10.40
N VAL A 26 5.99 2.06 11.02
CA VAL A 26 6.41 2.58 12.34
C VAL A 26 6.30 1.48 13.40
N ASN A 27 5.14 0.82 13.47
CA ASN A 27 4.93 -0.29 14.40
C ASN A 27 5.86 -1.50 14.13
N ALA A 28 6.28 -1.70 12.88
CA ALA A 28 7.24 -2.75 12.50
C ALA A 28 8.69 -2.37 12.85
N THR A 29 9.02 -1.09 12.83
CA THR A 29 10.40 -0.60 13.02
C THR A 29 10.77 -0.57 14.49
N PHE A 30 9.86 -0.11 15.36
CA PHE A 30 10.11 0.02 16.78
C PHE A 30 9.77 -1.23 17.58
N ASN A 31 10.55 -1.49 18.62
CA ASN A 31 10.39 -2.63 19.52
C ASN A 31 9.04 -2.58 20.27
N GLU A 32 8.50 -3.75 20.61
CA GLU A 32 7.24 -3.96 21.33
C GLU A 32 7.26 -3.52 22.80
N MET A 33 8.16 -2.61 23.21
CA MET A 33 8.25 -2.21 24.61
C MET A 33 6.91 -1.65 25.07
N MET A 34 6.28 -2.36 26.02
CA MET A 34 4.92 -2.08 26.54
C MET A 34 3.76 -2.32 25.57
N ASN A 35 3.99 -2.82 24.35
CA ASN A 35 2.94 -3.08 23.36
C ASN A 35 3.13 -4.46 22.67
N PRO A 36 2.63 -5.55 23.30
CA PRO A 36 2.93 -6.93 22.90
C PRO A 36 2.30 -7.38 21.57
N TYR A 37 1.52 -6.52 20.91
CA TYR A 37 0.91 -6.80 19.61
C TYR A 37 1.28 -5.76 18.56
N SER A 38 2.28 -4.91 18.82
CA SER A 38 2.68 -3.85 17.90
C SER A 38 3.00 -4.41 16.51
N HIS A 39 3.80 -5.48 16.44
CA HIS A 39 4.16 -6.07 15.15
C HIS A 39 3.00 -6.83 14.49
N ALA A 40 2.08 -7.41 15.26
CA ALA A 40 0.85 -7.97 14.70
C ALA A 40 -0.05 -6.88 14.09
N MET A 41 -0.19 -5.74 14.79
CA MET A 41 -0.91 -4.57 14.28
C MET A 41 -0.23 -3.98 13.03
N ALA A 42 1.10 -4.02 12.96
CA ALA A 42 1.85 -3.63 11.77
C ALA A 42 1.37 -4.40 10.53
N ILE A 43 1.26 -5.73 10.62
CA ILE A 43 0.77 -6.56 9.50
C ILE A 43 -0.65 -6.19 9.08
N VAL A 44 -1.53 -5.92 10.05
CA VAL A 44 -2.93 -5.53 9.76
C VAL A 44 -2.98 -4.18 9.05
N HIS A 45 -2.25 -3.18 9.54
CA HIS A 45 -2.19 -1.85 8.95
C HIS A 45 -1.57 -1.87 7.56
N ILE A 46 -0.43 -2.53 7.40
CA ILE A 46 0.25 -2.67 6.11
C ILE A 46 -0.63 -3.42 5.10
N GLY A 47 -1.31 -4.48 5.53
CA GLY A 47 -2.25 -5.21 4.67
C GLY A 47 -3.43 -4.38 4.21
N HIS A 48 -4.00 -3.55 5.09
CA HIS A 48 -5.09 -2.66 4.72
C HIS A 48 -4.62 -1.53 3.80
N GLY A 49 -3.51 -0.88 4.12
CA GLY A 49 -2.95 0.18 3.28
C GLY A 49 -2.57 -0.35 1.90
N THR A 50 -1.96 -1.54 1.82
CA THR A 50 -1.68 -2.22 0.53
C THR A 50 -2.95 -2.46 -0.28
N GLU A 51 -4.00 -2.96 0.36
CA GLU A 51 -5.28 -3.21 -0.31
C GLU A 51 -5.87 -1.91 -0.88
N LEU A 52 -5.81 -0.81 -0.12
CA LEU A 52 -6.27 0.49 -0.56
C LEU A 52 -5.47 1.03 -1.74
N ILE A 53 -4.13 1.04 -1.67
CA ILE A 53 -3.32 1.60 -2.75
C ILE A 53 -3.43 0.79 -4.05
N ILE A 54 -3.52 -0.55 -3.97
CA ILE A 54 -3.70 -1.39 -5.18
C ILE A 54 -5.10 -1.15 -5.77
N LYS A 55 -6.14 -1.05 -4.93
CA LYS A 55 -7.48 -0.70 -5.39
C LYS A 55 -7.50 0.70 -6.00
N ALA A 56 -6.79 1.66 -5.42
CA ALA A 56 -6.67 3.01 -5.98
C ALA A 56 -6.05 2.96 -7.37
N LYS A 57 -4.96 2.20 -7.53
CA LYS A 57 -4.31 2.00 -8.84
C LYS A 57 -5.24 1.37 -9.89
N ILE A 58 -6.09 0.43 -9.48
CA ILE A 58 -7.12 -0.15 -10.35
C ILE A 58 -8.24 0.86 -10.66
N ALA A 59 -8.63 1.67 -9.67
CA ALA A 59 -9.71 2.65 -9.79
C ALA A 59 -9.31 3.85 -10.68
N GLU A 60 -8.01 4.15 -10.81
CA GLU A 60 -7.47 5.08 -11.81
C GLU A 60 -7.87 4.71 -13.23
N GLU A 61 -8.01 3.41 -13.55
CA GLU A 61 -8.60 2.96 -14.81
C GLU A 61 -10.11 3.23 -14.78
N HIS A 62 -10.83 2.57 -13.86
CA HIS A 62 -12.26 2.76 -13.69
C HIS A 62 -12.75 2.28 -12.31
N PRO A 63 -13.44 3.10 -11.48
CA PRO A 63 -13.78 2.70 -10.10
C PRO A 63 -14.70 1.50 -9.94
N LEU A 64 -15.47 1.11 -10.96
CA LEU A 64 -16.24 -0.14 -10.87
C LEU A 64 -15.35 -1.40 -10.86
N LEU A 65 -14.08 -1.31 -11.27
CA LEU A 65 -13.18 -2.47 -11.36
C LEU A 65 -12.71 -2.98 -9.99
N ILE A 66 -12.85 -2.20 -8.93
CA ILE A 66 -12.51 -2.62 -7.57
C ILE A 66 -13.63 -3.41 -6.89
N PHE A 67 -14.79 -3.55 -7.53
CA PHE A 67 -15.93 -4.32 -7.01
C PHE A 67 -15.91 -5.75 -7.53
N SER A 68 -16.04 -6.72 -6.63
CA SER A 68 -16.26 -8.13 -6.96
C SER A 68 -17.72 -8.39 -7.33
N ASN A 69 -18.65 -7.66 -6.70
CA ASN A 69 -20.08 -7.71 -6.98
C ASN A 69 -20.63 -6.30 -7.16
N ILE A 70 -21.18 -6.03 -8.35
CA ILE A 70 -21.89 -4.77 -8.66
C ILE A 70 -23.39 -5.00 -8.44
N PRO A 71 -24.09 -4.12 -7.71
CA PRO A 71 -25.54 -4.24 -7.51
C PRO A 71 -26.29 -4.30 -8.85
N LYS A 72 -27.26 -5.23 -8.97
CA LYS A 72 -28.07 -5.39 -10.18
C LYS A 72 -28.97 -4.17 -10.40
N SER A 73 -29.19 -3.81 -11.66
CA SER A 73 -30.00 -2.65 -12.09
C SER A 73 -31.44 -2.67 -11.57
N THR A 74 -31.96 -3.83 -11.20
CA THR A 74 -33.31 -4.04 -10.64
C THR A 74 -33.54 -3.42 -9.26
N ILE A 75 -32.51 -2.88 -8.62
CA ILE A 75 -32.57 -2.27 -7.27
C ILE A 75 -32.37 -0.74 -7.33
N SER A 76 -31.97 -0.19 -8.48
CA SER A 76 -31.75 1.27 -8.60
C SER A 76 -33.07 2.01 -8.73
N THR A 77 -33.33 2.95 -7.83
CA THR A 77 -34.55 3.79 -7.82
C THR A 77 -34.64 4.73 -9.02
N ASN A 78 -33.56 4.91 -9.80
CA ASN A 78 -33.46 5.90 -10.88
C ASN A 78 -32.85 5.37 -12.21
N ASN A 79 -32.92 4.06 -12.50
CA ASN A 79 -32.37 3.46 -13.73
C ASN A 79 -30.86 3.69 -13.98
N ARG A 80 -30.13 4.14 -12.96
CA ARG A 80 -28.68 4.35 -12.95
C ARG A 80 -28.15 3.91 -11.61
N LEU A 81 -27.05 3.15 -11.63
CA LEU A 81 -26.35 2.75 -10.42
C LEU A 81 -25.75 4.00 -9.76
N GLY A 82 -26.26 4.35 -8.58
CA GLY A 82 -25.73 5.46 -7.78
C GLY A 82 -24.42 5.06 -7.09
N PHE A 83 -23.59 6.05 -6.77
CA PHE A 83 -22.41 5.84 -5.92
C PHE A 83 -22.80 5.34 -4.51
N LEU A 84 -23.94 5.82 -3.97
CA LEU A 84 -24.48 5.35 -2.70
C LEU A 84 -24.90 3.87 -2.75
N ASP A 85 -25.45 3.39 -3.86
CA ASP A 85 -25.78 1.96 -4.03
C ASP A 85 -24.52 1.07 -4.01
N LEU A 86 -23.41 1.58 -4.54
CA LEU A 86 -22.10 0.91 -4.52
C LEU A 86 -21.51 0.89 -3.11
N LEU A 87 -21.65 1.97 -2.34
CA LEU A 87 -21.18 2.04 -0.96
C LEU A 87 -21.99 1.12 -0.02
N GLU A 88 -23.31 1.04 -0.20
CA GLU A 88 -24.17 0.24 0.68
C GLU A 88 -24.14 -1.26 0.37
N LYS A 89 -23.99 -1.64 -0.91
CA LYS A 89 -24.19 -3.03 -1.36
C LYS A 89 -23.04 -3.60 -2.18
N GLY A 90 -22.06 -2.77 -2.54
CA GLY A 90 -20.89 -3.22 -3.27
C GLY A 90 -19.94 -3.99 -2.36
N GLN A 91 -19.50 -5.15 -2.83
CA GLN A 91 -18.37 -5.86 -2.22
C GLN A 91 -17.12 -5.55 -3.04
N THR A 92 -16.06 -5.10 -2.39
CA THR A 92 -14.79 -4.88 -3.07
C THR A 92 -13.99 -6.18 -3.17
N ILE A 93 -13.08 -6.23 -4.14
CA ILE A 93 -12.16 -7.35 -4.33
C ILE A 93 -11.34 -7.63 -3.05
N ALA A 94 -11.15 -8.90 -2.72
CA ALA A 94 -10.38 -9.31 -1.56
C ALA A 94 -8.88 -9.22 -1.83
N PHE A 95 -8.08 -9.13 -0.77
CA PHE A 95 -6.61 -9.02 -0.85
C PHE A 95 -5.96 -10.05 -1.80
N ASN A 96 -6.37 -11.32 -1.72
CA ASN A 96 -5.81 -12.41 -2.52
C ASN A 96 -6.15 -12.30 -4.02
N ASP A 97 -7.21 -11.58 -4.38
CA ASP A 97 -7.64 -11.38 -5.77
C ASP A 97 -6.99 -10.14 -6.41
N LEU A 98 -6.33 -9.30 -5.60
CA LEU A 98 -5.72 -8.05 -6.06
C LEU A 98 -4.67 -8.25 -7.16
N PRO A 99 -3.72 -9.20 -7.08
CA PRO A 99 -2.67 -9.32 -8.09
C PRO A 99 -3.24 -9.57 -9.49
N GLU A 100 -4.22 -10.47 -9.58
CA GLU A 100 -4.86 -10.81 -10.85
C GLU A 100 -5.69 -9.64 -11.38
N ARG A 101 -6.45 -8.97 -10.51
CA ARG A 101 -7.24 -7.80 -10.92
C ARG A 101 -6.37 -6.64 -11.37
N LEU A 102 -5.27 -6.39 -10.67
CA LEU A 102 -4.30 -5.35 -11.02
C LEU A 102 -3.70 -5.61 -12.39
N TRP A 103 -3.25 -6.84 -12.65
CA TRP A 103 -2.71 -7.22 -13.96
C TRP A 103 -3.75 -7.07 -15.07
N ALA A 104 -4.96 -7.58 -14.87
CA ALA A 104 -6.01 -7.55 -15.88
C ALA A 104 -6.49 -6.14 -16.24
N SER A 105 -6.42 -5.20 -15.30
CA SER A 105 -6.91 -3.82 -15.50
C SER A 105 -5.82 -2.84 -15.95
N THR A 106 -4.60 -2.99 -15.45
CA THR A 106 -3.52 -2.00 -15.67
C THR A 106 -2.34 -2.56 -16.48
N GLY A 107 -2.29 -3.88 -16.68
CA GLY A 107 -1.12 -4.59 -17.21
C GLY A 107 0.02 -4.76 -16.21
N TYR A 108 -0.05 -4.15 -15.01
CA TYR A 108 1.01 -4.22 -14.01
C TYR A 108 1.08 -5.61 -13.35
N LYS A 109 2.30 -6.19 -13.30
CA LYS A 109 2.57 -7.46 -12.62
C LYS A 109 3.40 -7.21 -11.37
N ILE A 110 2.90 -7.67 -10.22
CA ILE A 110 3.64 -7.60 -8.95
C ILE A 110 4.89 -8.48 -9.05
N LYS A 111 6.06 -7.83 -9.03
CA LYS A 111 7.36 -8.51 -8.86
C LYS A 111 7.38 -9.08 -7.44
N GLY A 112 7.73 -10.35 -7.22
CA GLY A 112 7.70 -10.93 -5.87
C GLY A 112 6.30 -11.37 -5.39
N LEU A 113 5.44 -11.85 -6.29
CA LEU A 113 4.10 -12.37 -5.99
C LEU A 113 4.08 -13.44 -4.86
N GLU A 114 5.16 -14.21 -4.70
CA GLU A 114 5.28 -15.16 -3.59
C GLU A 114 5.22 -14.47 -2.23
N LEU A 115 6.01 -13.40 -2.03
CA LEU A 115 6.01 -12.61 -0.80
C LEU A 115 4.63 -11.98 -0.55
N PHE A 116 3.98 -11.52 -1.63
CA PHE A 116 2.61 -10.99 -1.54
C PHE A 116 1.61 -12.01 -1.00
N ASN A 117 1.62 -13.22 -1.57
CA ASN A 117 0.73 -14.28 -1.17
C ASN A 117 1.03 -14.79 0.25
N GLN A 118 2.32 -14.88 0.62
CA GLN A 118 2.72 -15.22 1.98
C GLN A 118 2.23 -14.17 2.99
N PHE A 119 2.35 -12.88 2.65
CA PHE A 119 1.86 -11.79 3.50
C PHE A 119 0.34 -11.87 3.71
N GLY A 120 -0.42 -12.09 2.63
CA GLY A 120 -1.86 -12.29 2.71
C GLY A 120 -2.26 -13.44 3.66
N LYS A 121 -1.53 -14.56 3.62
CA LYS A 121 -1.76 -15.70 4.53
C LYS A 121 -1.48 -15.36 6.00
N VAL A 122 -0.34 -14.70 6.28
CA VAL A 122 0.04 -14.30 7.64
C VAL A 122 -0.96 -13.29 8.21
N ARG A 123 -1.34 -12.27 7.42
CA ARG A 123 -2.39 -11.32 7.80
C ARG A 123 -3.69 -12.04 8.13
N ASN A 124 -4.13 -12.95 7.26
CA ASN A 124 -5.37 -13.70 7.44
C ASN A 124 -5.34 -14.56 8.72
N GLN A 125 -4.21 -15.17 9.04
CA GLN A 125 -4.01 -15.90 10.29
C GLN A 125 -4.12 -14.97 11.51
N ILE A 126 -3.47 -13.80 11.47
CA ILE A 126 -3.50 -12.82 12.58
C ILE A 126 -4.93 -12.34 12.85
N ILE A 127 -5.70 -12.01 11.81
CA ILE A 127 -7.05 -11.43 12.00
C ILE A 127 -8.12 -12.45 12.41
N HIS A 128 -7.95 -13.74 12.10
CA HIS A 128 -8.98 -14.76 12.35
C HIS A 128 -8.61 -15.79 13.41
N LEU A 129 -7.33 -15.96 13.71
CA LEU A 129 -6.86 -17.02 14.61
C LEU A 129 -5.98 -16.43 15.72
N GLY A 130 -4.80 -15.93 15.37
CA GLY A 130 -3.81 -15.46 16.33
C GLY A 130 -2.44 -15.23 15.72
N VAL A 131 -1.52 -14.72 16.54
CA VAL A 131 -0.19 -14.27 16.10
C VAL A 131 0.74 -15.47 15.84
N PRO A 132 1.30 -15.63 14.62
CA PRO A 132 2.25 -16.70 14.33
C PRO A 132 3.61 -16.44 15.01
N PRO A 133 4.36 -17.50 15.39
CA PRO A 133 5.66 -17.38 16.04
C PRO A 133 6.78 -17.11 15.01
N ILE A 134 6.69 -16.01 14.28
CA ILE A 134 7.69 -15.54 13.30
C ILE A 134 8.14 -14.12 13.64
N ALA A 135 9.29 -13.70 13.09
CA ALA A 135 9.76 -12.32 13.20
C ALA A 135 8.89 -11.38 12.34
N LEU A 136 7.78 -10.92 12.92
CA LEU A 136 6.77 -10.10 12.23
C LEU A 136 7.30 -8.73 11.80
N ASN A 137 8.23 -8.16 12.57
CA ASN A 137 8.92 -6.91 12.24
C ASN A 137 9.70 -7.05 10.92
N ASP A 138 10.59 -8.04 10.80
CA ASP A 138 11.40 -8.29 9.62
C ASP A 138 10.52 -8.61 8.41
N PHE A 139 9.47 -9.40 8.63
CA PHE A 139 8.51 -9.77 7.61
C PHE A 139 7.71 -8.56 7.09
N ALA A 140 7.25 -7.70 8.00
CA ALA A 140 6.55 -6.45 7.67
C ALA A 140 7.44 -5.49 6.88
N LEU A 141 8.70 -5.30 7.28
CA LEU A 141 9.63 -4.40 6.60
C LEU A 141 10.01 -4.92 5.20
N LYS A 142 10.25 -6.24 5.06
CA LYS A 142 10.50 -6.85 3.74
C LYS A 142 9.32 -6.68 2.79
N PHE A 143 8.09 -6.83 3.30
CA PHE A 143 6.91 -6.62 2.50
C PHE A 143 6.69 -5.13 2.18
N GLY A 144 6.71 -4.25 3.19
CA GLY A 144 6.49 -2.82 3.01
C GLY A 144 7.54 -2.17 2.13
N TYR A 145 8.81 -2.26 2.48
CA TYR A 145 9.89 -1.57 1.77
C TYR A 145 10.51 -2.37 0.64
N GLY A 146 10.52 -3.70 0.73
CA GLY A 146 11.06 -4.54 -0.34
C GLY A 146 10.09 -4.80 -1.49
N LEU A 147 8.78 -4.63 -1.28
CA LEU A 147 7.76 -4.92 -2.28
C LEU A 147 6.81 -3.74 -2.54
N ILE A 148 6.22 -3.15 -1.50
CA ILE A 148 5.18 -2.12 -1.67
C ILE A 148 5.77 -0.74 -2.00
N GLU A 149 6.83 -0.33 -1.33
CA GLU A 149 7.52 0.96 -1.58
C GLU A 149 7.93 1.12 -3.07
N PRO A 150 8.56 0.14 -3.73
CA PRO A 150 8.83 0.22 -5.16
C PRO A 150 7.57 0.44 -6.02
N MET A 151 6.43 -0.13 -5.62
CA MET A 151 5.16 0.05 -6.34
C MET A 151 4.67 1.50 -6.20
N VAL A 152 4.72 2.06 -4.99
CA VAL A 152 4.36 3.46 -4.72
C VAL A 152 5.28 4.41 -5.52
N ASN A 153 6.59 4.15 -5.49
CA ASN A 153 7.56 4.95 -6.26
C ASN A 153 7.28 4.89 -7.76
N GLU A 154 6.97 3.70 -8.32
CA GLU A 154 6.71 3.52 -9.75
C GLU A 154 5.38 4.14 -10.19
N TRP A 155 4.33 4.06 -9.36
CA TRP A 155 2.99 4.51 -9.74
C TRP A 155 2.78 6.00 -9.59
N TRP A 156 3.33 6.61 -8.53
CA TRP A 156 3.01 7.99 -8.18
C TRP A 156 4.25 8.86 -7.95
N GLY A 157 5.46 8.30 -8.02
CA GLY A 157 6.69 9.04 -7.73
C GLY A 157 6.82 9.44 -6.26
N ASP A 158 6.01 8.85 -5.38
CA ASP A 158 5.91 9.15 -3.96
C ASP A 158 6.60 8.07 -3.12
N THR A 159 6.70 8.22 -1.79
CA THR A 159 7.37 7.30 -0.86
C THR A 159 6.62 7.13 0.45
N ILE A 160 6.56 5.89 0.95
CA ILE A 160 5.89 5.59 2.24
C ILE A 160 6.68 6.21 3.40
N LEU A 161 7.99 6.44 3.24
CA LEU A 161 8.86 7.01 4.28
C LEU A 161 8.34 8.36 4.78
N GLN A 162 7.83 9.22 3.89
CA GLN A 162 7.27 10.53 4.26
C GLN A 162 6.01 10.40 5.13
N TYR A 163 5.17 9.41 4.85
CA TYR A 163 3.94 9.14 5.61
C TYR A 163 4.24 8.49 6.96
N ALA A 164 5.34 7.75 7.06
CA ALA A 164 5.76 7.10 8.28
C ALA A 164 6.40 8.09 9.29
N GLU A 165 7.21 9.03 8.80
CA GLU A 165 7.86 10.09 9.60
C GLU A 165 6.86 10.94 10.39
N VAL A 166 5.63 11.12 9.90
CA VAL A 166 4.54 11.83 10.59
C VAL A 166 4.23 11.25 11.98
N TYR A 167 4.50 9.97 12.20
CA TYR A 167 4.16 9.30 13.45
C TYR A 167 5.28 9.29 14.49
N ASP A 168 6.54 9.52 14.09
CA ASP A 168 7.69 9.54 14.98
C ASP A 168 8.87 10.28 14.32
N GLU A 169 9.40 11.31 14.98
CA GLU A 169 10.46 12.17 14.44
C GLU A 169 11.80 11.46 14.23
N ALA A 170 12.07 10.39 14.98
CA ALA A 170 13.29 9.61 14.84
C ALA A 170 13.12 8.44 13.86
N TYR A 171 11.93 8.26 13.27
CA TYR A 171 11.59 7.11 12.45
C TYR A 171 12.61 6.83 11.34
N LEU A 172 13.01 7.88 10.62
CA LEU A 172 13.88 7.77 9.46
C LEU A 172 15.24 7.14 9.83
N GLU A 173 15.84 7.54 10.94
CA GLU A 173 17.10 6.96 11.41
C GLU A 173 16.97 5.45 11.61
N TYR A 174 15.99 5.05 12.41
CA TYR A 174 15.79 3.65 12.75
C TYR A 174 15.38 2.80 11.56
N VAL A 175 14.51 3.30 10.68
CA VAL A 175 14.08 2.51 9.52
C VAL A 175 15.27 2.24 8.60
N PHE A 176 16.14 3.22 8.34
CA PHE A 176 17.30 3.02 7.47
C PHE A 176 18.32 2.05 8.07
N GLU A 177 18.51 2.02 9.41
CA GLU A 177 19.27 0.96 10.07
C GLU A 177 18.66 -0.43 9.82
N GLN A 178 17.33 -0.55 9.93
CA GLN A 178 16.65 -1.83 9.67
C GLN A 178 16.73 -2.25 8.20
N LEU A 179 16.59 -1.31 7.25
CA LEU A 179 16.70 -1.59 5.81
C LEU A 179 18.10 -2.13 5.48
N ASN A 180 19.15 -1.51 6.03
CA ASN A 180 20.52 -1.98 5.89
C ASN A 180 20.72 -3.36 6.51
N ARG A 181 20.19 -3.61 7.72
CA ARG A 181 20.27 -4.93 8.39
C ARG A 181 19.58 -6.03 7.58
N LEU A 182 18.49 -5.70 6.88
CA LEU A 182 17.67 -6.64 6.14
C LEU A 182 18.05 -6.77 4.66
N ASP A 183 19.08 -6.04 4.21
CA ASP A 183 19.50 -5.97 2.80
C ASP A 183 18.35 -5.56 1.86
N ILE A 184 17.57 -4.56 2.28
CA ILE A 184 16.48 -3.99 1.49
C ILE A 184 16.97 -2.74 0.78
N GLU A 185 17.00 -2.78 -0.54
CA GLU A 185 17.37 -1.63 -1.36
C GLU A 185 16.27 -0.56 -1.31
N SER A 186 16.64 0.66 -0.92
CA SER A 186 15.78 1.85 -1.00
C SER A 186 16.28 2.82 -2.07
N LYS A 187 15.34 3.42 -2.80
CA LYS A 187 15.56 4.54 -3.73
C LYS A 187 16.02 5.82 -3.00
N TYR A 188 15.77 5.90 -1.70
CA TYR A 188 16.07 7.06 -0.86
C TYR A 188 17.23 6.78 0.10
N GLU A 189 17.79 7.84 0.66
CA GLU A 189 18.79 7.86 1.72
C GLU A 189 18.62 9.10 2.59
N LEU A 190 19.33 9.14 3.72
CA LEU A 190 19.39 10.31 4.59
C LEU A 190 20.59 11.18 4.23
N ASP A 191 20.40 12.49 4.27
CA ASP A 191 21.51 13.46 4.20
C ASP A 191 22.21 13.63 5.57
N GLU A 192 23.19 14.53 5.62
CA GLU A 192 23.96 14.81 6.84
C GLU A 192 23.11 15.40 7.98
N ASN A 193 21.92 15.91 7.68
CA ASN A 193 20.97 16.48 8.62
C ASN A 193 19.76 15.55 8.87
N TYR A 194 19.87 14.28 8.48
CA TYR A 194 18.81 13.27 8.61
C TYR A 194 17.54 13.54 7.80
N HIS A 195 17.63 14.38 6.76
CA HIS A 195 16.51 14.58 5.84
C HIS A 195 16.52 13.53 4.74
N LEU A 196 15.32 13.09 4.36
CA LEU A 196 15.11 12.15 3.26
C LEU A 196 15.46 12.78 1.91
N ARG A 197 16.32 12.12 1.13
CA ARG A 197 16.63 12.49 -0.25
C ARG A 197 16.67 11.28 -1.19
N GLU A 198 16.40 11.50 -2.47
CA GLU A 198 16.54 10.46 -3.49
C GLU A 198 18.01 10.20 -3.83
N LYS A 199 18.40 8.93 -3.98
CA LYS A 199 19.75 8.53 -4.39
C LYS A 199 20.03 8.96 -5.83
N SER A 200 21.20 9.56 -6.05
CA SER A 200 21.67 10.04 -7.36
C SER A 200 21.75 8.96 -8.45
N ASN A 201 21.87 7.68 -8.07
CA ASN A 201 21.90 6.55 -9.00
C ASN A 201 20.50 6.17 -9.55
N PHE A 202 19.41 6.60 -8.92
CA PHE A 202 18.04 6.33 -9.35
C PHE A 202 17.47 7.42 -10.28
N THR A 203 18.05 8.61 -10.29
CA THR A 203 17.54 9.79 -11.02
C THR A 203 17.70 9.70 -12.56
N ARG A 204 18.38 8.68 -13.09
CA ARG A 204 18.78 8.60 -14.52
C ARG A 204 17.73 8.04 -15.50
N LYS A 205 16.50 7.73 -15.09
CA LYS A 205 15.53 7.04 -15.98
C LYS A 205 14.33 7.83 -16.50
N HIS A 206 14.12 9.10 -16.14
CA HIS A 206 12.94 9.85 -16.59
C HIS A 206 13.30 11.18 -17.25
N ASN A 207 13.95 11.13 -18.42
CA ASN A 207 14.08 12.27 -19.32
C ASN A 207 14.03 11.82 -20.79
N TYR A 208 12.91 11.22 -21.21
CA TYR A 208 12.52 11.19 -22.62
C TYR A 208 11.00 11.04 -22.72
N PHE A 209 10.28 12.15 -22.61
CA PHE A 209 9.03 12.38 -23.36
C PHE A 209 8.80 13.90 -23.47
N HIS A 210 9.58 14.52 -24.34
CA HIS A 210 9.14 15.70 -25.08
C HIS A 210 9.42 15.45 -26.56
N LEU A 211 8.41 15.78 -27.39
CA LEU A 211 8.39 15.84 -28.86
C LEU A 211 8.10 14.51 -29.57
N LEU A 212 6.82 14.25 -29.85
CA LEU A 212 6.15 14.57 -31.13
C LEU A 212 4.64 14.39 -31.01
#